data_AF-A0A7S1FAA5-F1
#
_entry.id   AF-A0A7S1FAA5-F1
#
_cell.length_a   1.000
_cell.length_b   1.000
_cell.length_c   1.000
_cell.angle_alpha   90.00
_cell.angle_beta   90.00
_cell.angle_gamma   90.00
#
_symmetry.space_group_name_H-M   'P 1'
#
loop_
_entity.id
_entity.type
_entity.pdbx_description
1 polymer ?
#
loop_
_entity_poly.entity_id
_entity_poly.type
_entity_poly.pdbx_seq_one_letter_code
_entity_poly.pdbx_strand_id
1 'polypeptide(L)'
;KDSTMTVVPFDLSLSAHANVARLHKMRKQMREKTSKTVVQAENAIKQAERKAHQDVQKFQLKQTIRRVRQTWWFEKFIWFISSENYLVISGRDEQQSEFIFCRVIGM
;
A
#
# COMPACT_ATOMS: atom_id res chain seq x y z
N LYS A 1 34.21 31.91 -33.32
CA LYS A 1 34.05 31.62 -31.87
C LYS A 1 32.89 32.50 -31.45
N ASP A 2 31.69 32.02 -31.69
CA ASP A 2 30.56 32.90 -31.94
C ASP A 2 29.89 33.14 -30.59
N SER A 3 30.09 34.34 -30.05
CA SER A 3 29.42 34.80 -28.85
C SER A 3 27.93 34.85 -29.12
N THR A 4 27.21 33.81 -28.72
CA THR A 4 25.75 33.75 -28.82
C THR A 4 25.17 34.89 -27.99
N MET A 5 24.62 35.92 -28.65
CA MET A 5 23.96 37.04 -27.97
C MET A 5 22.71 36.52 -27.27
N THR A 6 22.72 36.54 -25.94
CA THR A 6 21.59 36.12 -25.11
C THR A 6 20.69 37.32 -24.82
N VAL A 7 19.45 37.25 -25.30
CA VAL A 7 18.44 38.27 -25.01
C VAL A 7 17.99 38.10 -23.56
N VAL A 8 18.13 39.16 -22.75
CA VAL A 8 17.74 39.17 -21.34
C VAL A 8 16.57 40.15 -21.17
N PRO A 9 15.46 39.73 -20.52
CA PRO A 9 14.33 40.61 -20.25
C PRO A 9 14.74 41.71 -19.25
N PHE A 10 14.62 42.96 -19.68
CA PHE A 10 14.97 44.15 -18.90
C PHE A 10 13.71 44.97 -18.61
N ASP A 11 13.58 45.45 -17.38
CA ASP A 11 12.48 46.33 -16.97
C ASP A 11 12.97 47.78 -16.95
N LEU A 12 12.39 48.62 -17.81
CA LEU A 12 12.78 50.03 -17.97
C LEU A 12 12.39 50.91 -16.77
N SER A 13 11.49 50.44 -15.91
CA SER A 13 11.06 51.17 -14.71
C SER A 13 12.07 51.06 -13.55
N LEU A 14 13.03 50.13 -13.65
CA LEU A 14 14.01 49.83 -12.61
C LEU A 14 15.42 50.29 -13.01
N SER A 15 16.22 50.66 -12.01
CA SER A 15 17.64 50.93 -12.24
C SER A 15 18.37 49.66 -12.71
N ALA A 16 19.48 49.84 -13.44
CA ALA A 16 20.31 48.73 -13.90
C ALA A 16 20.74 47.81 -12.74
N HIS A 17 21.09 48.39 -11.60
CA HIS A 17 21.46 47.65 -10.39
C HIS A 17 20.27 46.83 -9.83
N ALA A 18 19.08 47.41 -9.78
CA ALA A 18 17.87 46.73 -9.29
C ALA A 18 17.49 45.53 -10.17
N ASN A 19 17.60 45.66 -11.49
CA ASN A 19 17.35 44.56 -12.42
C ASN A 19 18.34 43.41 -12.23
N VAL A 20 19.64 43.71 -12.09
CA VAL A 20 20.68 42.71 -11.83
C VAL A 20 20.41 42.00 -10.49
N ALA A 21 20.14 42.76 -9.42
CA ALA A 21 19.83 42.20 -8.11
C ALA A 21 18.60 41.27 -8.14
N ARG A 22 17.54 41.64 -8.88
CA ARG A 22 16.34 40.82 -9.09
C ARG A 22 16.68 39.51 -9.78
N LEU A 23 17.49 39.53 -10.83
CA LEU A 23 17.93 38.32 -11.54
C LEU A 23 18.74 37.38 -10.64
N HIS A 24 19.65 37.91 -9.82
CA HIS A 24 20.41 37.11 -8.86
C HIS A 24 19.50 36.48 -7.79
N LYS A 25 18.52 37.24 -7.28
CA LYS A 25 17.52 36.74 -6.33
C LYS A 25 16.68 35.62 -6.94
N MET A 26 16.20 35.81 -8.17
CA MET A 26 15.44 34.79 -8.91
C MET A 26 16.29 33.54 -9.15
N ARG A 27 17.54 33.68 -9.57
CA ARG A 27 18.47 32.55 -9.73
C ARG A 27 18.64 31.75 -8.43
N LYS A 28 18.78 32.43 -7.29
CA LYS A 28 18.89 31.76 -5.97
C LYS A 28 17.63 30.95 -5.66
N GLN A 29 16.45 31.56 -5.82
CA GLN A 29 15.17 30.88 -5.58
C GLN A 29 14.94 29.69 -6.51
N MET A 30 15.25 29.84 -7.80
CA MET A 30 15.11 28.75 -8.76
C MET A 30 16.04 27.60 -8.42
N ARG A 31 17.29 27.88 -8.03
CA ARG A 31 18.23 26.85 -7.56
C ARG A 31 17.67 26.06 -6.37
N GLU A 32 17.12 26.75 -5.38
CA GLU A 32 16.52 26.11 -4.20
C GLU A 32 15.29 25.27 -4.58
N LYS A 33 14.43 25.76 -5.49
CA LYS A 33 13.27 25.00 -6.00
C LYS A 33 13.72 23.75 -6.75
N THR A 34 14.65 23.87 -7.69
CA THR A 34 15.18 22.73 -8.45
C THR A 34 15.79 21.68 -7.53
N SER A 35 16.60 22.09 -6.55
CA SER A 35 17.17 21.17 -5.55
C SER A 35 16.08 20.40 -4.81
N LYS A 36 15.04 21.09 -4.33
CA LYS A 36 13.90 20.45 -3.64
C LYS A 36 13.13 19.50 -4.58
N THR A 37 12.89 19.90 -5.83
CA THR A 37 12.19 19.06 -6.81
C THR A 37 12.92 17.76 -7.09
N VAL A 38 14.26 17.79 -7.21
CA VAL A 38 15.08 16.58 -7.40
C VAL A 38 14.93 15.63 -6.20
N VAL A 39 15.08 16.15 -4.97
CA VAL A 39 14.95 15.34 -3.75
C VAL A 39 13.55 14.72 -3.64
N GLN A 40 12.50 15.48 -3.96
CA GLN A 40 11.13 14.95 -3.92
C GLN A 40 10.89 13.88 -4.99
N ALA A 41 11.45 14.04 -6.19
CA ALA A 41 11.36 13.02 -7.24
C ALA A 41 12.03 11.70 -6.81
N GLU A 42 13.23 11.77 -6.22
CA GLU A 42 13.91 10.58 -5.69
C GLU A 42 13.11 9.90 -4.57
N ASN A 43 12.53 10.68 -3.67
CA ASN A 43 11.70 10.16 -2.59
C ASN A 43 10.42 9.50 -3.11
N ALA A 44 9.79 10.05 -4.14
CA ALA A 44 8.59 9.47 -4.75
C ALA A 44 8.89 8.09 -5.37
N ILE A 45 10.03 7.95 -6.05
CA ILE A 45 10.48 6.66 -6.61
C ILE A 45 10.69 5.64 -5.48
N LYS A 46 11.46 5.99 -4.45
CA LYS A 46 11.70 5.11 -3.29
C LYS A 46 10.41 4.70 -2.58
N GLN A 47 9.45 5.61 -2.46
CA GLN A 47 8.15 5.31 -1.86
C GLN A 47 7.34 4.34 -2.71
N ALA A 48 7.34 4.51 -4.04
CA ALA A 48 6.68 3.59 -4.96
C ALA A 48 7.28 2.18 -4.88
N GLU A 49 8.61 2.06 -4.87
CA GLU A 49 9.32 0.78 -4.71
C GLU A 49 8.97 0.10 -3.39
N ARG A 50 9.03 0.84 -2.27
CA ARG A 50 8.69 0.31 -0.94
C ARG A 50 7.25 -0.16 -0.88
N LYS A 51 6.31 0.58 -1.46
CA LYS A 51 4.89 0.21 -1.50
C LYS A 51 4.68 -1.06 -2.32
N ALA A 52 5.31 -1.15 -3.50
CA ALA A 52 5.25 -2.35 -4.33
C ALA A 52 5.76 -3.59 -3.58
N HIS A 53 6.90 -3.49 -2.87
CA HIS A 53 7.44 -4.59 -2.07
C HIS A 53 6.52 -4.98 -0.90
N GLN A 54 5.93 -4.01 -0.21
CA GLN A 54 4.98 -4.28 0.87
C GLN A 54 3.72 -4.97 0.36
N ASP A 55 3.21 -4.56 -0.81
CA ASP A 55 2.01 -5.14 -1.39
C ASP A 55 2.24 -6.59 -1.84
N VAL A 56 3.42 -6.90 -2.41
CA VAL A 56 3.83 -8.27 -2.71
C VAL A 56 3.90 -9.14 -1.45
N GLN A 57 4.53 -8.66 -0.38
CA GLN A 57 4.62 -9.41 0.89
C GLN A 57 3.23 -9.67 1.50
N LYS A 58 2.35 -8.66 1.51
CA LYS A 58 0.97 -8.81 1.99
C LYS A 58 0.19 -9.82 1.16
N PHE A 59 0.38 -9.84 -0.16
CA PHE A 59 -0.28 -10.80 -1.03
C PHE A 59 0.18 -12.23 -0.73
N GLN A 60 1.48 -12.45 -0.56
CA GLN A 60 2.03 -13.76 -0.18
C GLN A 60 1.51 -14.25 1.17
N LEU A 61 1.48 -13.38 2.19
CA LEU A 61 0.90 -13.72 3.50
C LEU A 61 -0.58 -14.13 3.39
N LYS A 62 -1.39 -13.38 2.63
CA LYS A 62 -2.80 -13.73 2.39
C LYS A 62 -2.96 -15.03 1.62
N GLN A 63 -2.11 -15.31 0.63
CA GLN A 63 -2.13 -16.58 -0.10
C GLN A 63 -1.74 -17.77 0.80
N THR A 64 -0.73 -17.60 1.65
CA THR A 64 -0.35 -18.62 2.64
C THR A 64 -1.51 -18.91 3.60
N ILE A 65 -2.18 -17.90 4.14
CA ILE A 65 -3.36 -18.09 5.00
C ILE A 65 -4.50 -18.79 4.26
N ARG A 66 -4.75 -18.46 2.98
CA ARG A 66 -5.77 -19.18 2.18
C ARG A 66 -5.40 -20.62 1.87
N ARG A 67 -4.10 -20.95 1.81
CA ARG A 67 -3.63 -22.35 1.74
C ARG A 67 -3.87 -23.10 3.05
N VAL A 68 -3.97 -22.40 4.19
CA VAL A 68 -4.30 -23.00 5.48
C VAL A 68 -5.80 -23.31 5.52
N ARG A 69 -6.15 -24.48 4.97
CA ARG A 69 -7.33 -25.33 5.20
C ARG A 69 -8.72 -24.65 5.13
N GLN A 70 -9.58 -25.19 4.26
CA GLN A 70 -11.03 -25.01 4.42
C GLN A 70 -11.47 -25.65 5.73
N THR A 71 -11.80 -24.84 6.73
CA THR A 71 -12.39 -25.31 7.98
C THR A 71 -13.80 -25.79 7.70
N TRP A 72 -14.06 -27.07 7.98
CA TRP A 72 -15.41 -27.61 7.85
C TRP A 72 -16.31 -27.06 8.96
N TRP A 73 -17.60 -26.94 8.68
CA TRP A 73 -18.57 -26.39 9.65
C TRP A 73 -18.64 -27.23 10.95
N PHE A 74 -18.35 -28.53 10.86
CA PHE A 74 -18.42 -29.47 12.00
C PHE A 74 -17.20 -29.39 12.93
N GLU A 75 -16.09 -28.76 12.50
CA GLU A 75 -14.87 -28.63 13.33
C GLU A 75 -15.08 -27.77 14.58
N LYS A 76 -16.21 -27.05 14.66
CA LYS A 76 -16.64 -26.28 15.83
C LYS A 76 -17.09 -27.16 17.01
N PHE A 77 -17.46 -28.41 16.76
CA PHE A 77 -18.03 -29.33 17.75
C PHE A 77 -17.02 -30.40 18.16
N ILE A 78 -17.39 -31.24 19.13
CA ILE A 78 -16.62 -32.45 19.43
C ILE A 78 -16.93 -33.46 18.31
N TRP A 79 -15.94 -33.84 17.52
CA TRP A 79 -16.13 -34.73 16.37
C TRP A 79 -14.97 -35.73 16.22
N PHE A 80 -15.26 -36.86 15.58
CA PHE A 80 -14.25 -37.82 15.13
C PHE A 80 -14.76 -38.59 13.89
N ILE A 81 -13.84 -39.22 13.16
CA ILE A 81 -14.16 -40.12 12.05
C ILE A 81 -14.02 -41.56 12.54
N SER A 82 -15.06 -42.36 12.38
CA SER A 82 -15.00 -43.78 12.74
C SER A 82 -14.16 -44.57 11.74
N SER A 83 -13.77 -45.80 12.09
CA SER A 83 -13.06 -46.71 11.19
C SER A 83 -13.82 -47.04 9.90
N GLU A 84 -15.15 -46.92 9.92
CA GLU A 84 -16.02 -47.10 8.76
C GLU A 84 -16.26 -45.79 7.98
N ASN A 85 -15.46 -44.76 8.28
CA ASN A 85 -15.48 -43.48 7.58
C ASN A 85 -16.78 -42.67 7.77
N TYR A 86 -17.50 -42.88 8.88
CA TYR A 86 -18.62 -42.04 9.30
C TYR A 86 -18.14 -40.83 10.11
N LEU A 87 -18.73 -39.67 9.84
CA LEU A 87 -18.55 -38.45 10.63
C LEU A 87 -19.47 -38.49 11.85
N VAL A 88 -18.88 -38.58 13.04
CA VAL A 88 -19.61 -38.55 14.30
C VAL A 88 -19.42 -37.19 14.96
N ILE A 89 -20.52 -36.57 15.38
CA ILE A 89 -20.55 -35.24 16.00
C ILE A 89 -21.31 -35.33 17.32
N SER A 90 -20.77 -34.72 18.38
CA SER A 90 -21.43 -34.62 19.69
C SER A 90 -21.50 -33.15 20.13
N GLY A 91 -22.67 -32.76 20.65
CA GLY A 91 -22.83 -31.53 21.42
C GLY A 91 -22.24 -31.71 22.83
N ARG A 92 -21.73 -30.62 23.42
CA ARG A 92 -21.31 -30.55 24.82
C ARG A 92 -22.51 -30.36 25.77
N ASP A 93 -23.52 -29.63 25.31
CA ASP A 93 -24.74 -29.30 26.05
C ASP A 93 -25.99 -29.65 25.24
N GLU A 94 -27.12 -29.84 25.91
CA GLU A 94 -28.41 -30.20 25.29
C GLU A 94 -28.84 -29.18 24.22
N GLN A 95 -28.69 -27.88 24.51
CA GLN A 95 -28.96 -26.79 23.55
C GLN A 95 -28.07 -26.85 22.29
N GLN A 96 -26.82 -27.32 22.43
CA GLN A 96 -25.91 -27.48 21.31
C GLN A 96 -26.28 -28.69 20.45
N SER A 97 -26.71 -29.78 21.09
CA SER A 97 -27.22 -30.97 20.42
C SER A 97 -28.49 -30.67 19.62
N GLU A 98 -29.43 -29.92 20.20
CA GLU A 98 -30.62 -29.43 19.49
C GLU A 98 -30.24 -28.52 18.31
N PHE A 99 -29.28 -27.60 18.49
CA PHE A 99 -28.81 -26.75 17.41
C PHE A 99 -28.21 -27.56 16.25
N ILE A 100 -27.40 -28.59 16.52
CA ILE A 100 -26.83 -29.47 15.50
C ILE A 100 -27.95 -30.17 14.72
N PHE A 101 -28.93 -30.72 15.43
CA PHE A 101 -30.06 -31.43 14.85
C PHE A 101 -30.94 -30.50 13.98
N CYS A 102 -31.41 -29.40 14.56
CA CYS A 102 -32.34 -28.47 13.91
C CYS A 102 -31.71 -27.68 12.76
N ARG A 103 -30.43 -27.32 12.87
CA ARG A 103 -29.81 -26.38 11.91
C ARG A 103 -28.96 -27.07 10.85
N VAL A 104 -28.38 -28.23 11.15
CA VAL A 104 -27.36 -28.81 10.26
C VAL A 104 -27.74 -30.15 9.67
N ILE A 105 -28.34 -31.05 10.45
CA ILE A 105 -28.75 -32.36 9.95
C ILE A 105 -30.11 -32.25 9.22
N GLY A 106 -31.00 -31.41 9.73
CA GLY A 106 -32.26 -31.08 9.08
C GLY A 106 -33.29 -32.22 9.16
N MET A 107 -34.36 -31.96 9.89
CA MET A 107 -35.70 -32.36 9.43
C MET A 107 -36.33 -31.16 8.73
#